data_AF-A0A6A4AC82-F1
#
_entry.id   AF-A0A6A4AC82-F1
#
_cell.length_a   1.000
_cell.length_b   1.000
_cell.length_c   1.000
_cell.angle_alpha   90.00
_cell.angle_beta   90.00
_cell.angle_gamma   90.00
#
_symmetry.space_group_name_H-M   'P 1'
#
loop_
_entity.id
_entity.type
_entity.pdbx_description
1 polymer ?
#
loop_
_entity_poly.entity_id
_entity_poly.type
_entity_poly.pdbx_seq_one_letter_code
_entity_poly.pdbx_strand_id
1 'polypeptide(L)'
;MRLRQDQTTELAGTSERTAHEYFAYCRSTCSKELLRADFKIGGGGKVVEIDETSLAKKRKYNRRRHYEEIWLFGGVERDTGRWFGRVVYNKRTKETLLPIVKRFIKPRKIKRR
;
A
#
# COMPACT_ATOMS: atom_id res chain seq x y z
N MET A 1 8.30 8.80 -13.53
CA MET A 1 8.68 7.85 -14.61
C MET A 1 9.54 6.77 -13.97
N ARG A 2 9.19 5.48 -14.10
CA ARG A 2 9.98 4.37 -13.56
C ARG A 2 10.95 3.94 -14.65
N LEU A 3 12.26 4.12 -14.46
CA LEU A 3 13.26 3.63 -15.40
C LEU A 3 13.16 2.10 -15.48
N ARG A 4 13.27 1.56 -16.69
CA ARG A 4 13.36 0.13 -16.88
C ARG A 4 14.74 -0.37 -16.40
N GLN A 5 14.83 -1.66 -16.04
CA GLN A 5 16.04 -2.21 -15.41
C GLN A 5 17.27 -2.14 -16.33
N ASP A 6 17.06 -2.37 -17.63
CA ASP A 6 18.02 -2.19 -18.73
C ASP A 6 18.59 -0.76 -18.81
N GLN A 7 17.74 0.26 -18.67
CA GLN A 7 18.18 1.65 -18.67
C GLN A 7 18.98 1.98 -17.40
N THR A 8 18.65 1.33 -16.29
CA THR A 8 19.32 1.55 -15.00
C THR A 8 20.71 0.91 -14.99
N THR A 9 20.87 -0.26 -15.62
CA THR A 9 22.17 -0.93 -15.73
C THR A 9 23.16 -0.14 -16.56
N GLU A 10 22.69 0.45 -17.67
CA GLU A 10 23.50 1.30 -18.53
C GLU A 10 23.95 2.57 -17.81
N LEU A 11 23.01 3.28 -17.16
CA LEU A 11 23.31 4.52 -16.43
C LEU A 11 24.22 4.30 -15.21
N ALA A 12 24.05 3.19 -14.49
CA ALA A 12 24.80 2.90 -13.28
C ALA A 12 26.10 2.11 -13.54
N GLY A 13 26.38 1.72 -14.79
CA GLY A 13 27.56 0.91 -15.15
C GLY A 13 27.61 -0.43 -14.41
N THR A 14 26.45 -1.07 -14.21
CA THR A 14 26.35 -2.29 -13.40
C THR A 14 25.66 -3.43 -14.15
N SER A 15 25.79 -4.66 -13.64
CA SER A 15 25.13 -5.82 -14.24
C SER A 15 23.62 -5.81 -14.00
N GLU A 16 22.85 -6.42 -14.91
CA GLU A 16 21.39 -6.63 -14.73
C GLU A 16 21.05 -7.31 -13.43
N ARG A 17 21.87 -8.29 -13.02
CA ARG A 17 21.71 -8.99 -11.76
C ARG A 17 21.80 -8.01 -10.57
N THR A 18 22.84 -7.20 -10.55
CA THR A 18 23.07 -6.22 -9.49
C THR A 18 21.93 -5.20 -9.45
N ALA A 19 21.53 -4.65 -10.60
CA ALA A 19 20.39 -3.74 -10.67
C ALA A 19 19.12 -4.40 -10.12
N HIS A 20 18.80 -5.63 -10.53
CA HIS A 20 17.64 -6.38 -10.04
C HIS A 20 17.68 -6.55 -8.51
N GLU A 21 18.82 -6.97 -7.95
CA GLU A 21 19.02 -7.14 -6.51
C GLU A 21 18.79 -5.83 -5.75
N TYR A 22 19.35 -4.72 -6.24
CA TYR A 22 19.13 -3.40 -5.64
C TYR A 22 17.67 -2.94 -5.73
N PHE A 23 17.00 -3.11 -6.88
CA PHE A 23 15.57 -2.82 -7.00
C PHE A 23 14.73 -3.68 -6.05
N ALA A 24 15.08 -4.95 -5.85
CA ALA A 24 14.41 -5.82 -4.88
C ALA A 24 14.64 -5.34 -3.44
N TYR A 25 15.87 -4.97 -3.10
CA TYR A 25 16.23 -4.43 -1.81
C TYR A 25 15.47 -3.12 -1.50
N CYS A 26 15.54 -2.13 -2.39
CA CYS A 26 14.85 -0.85 -2.22
C CYS A 26 13.33 -1.05 -2.09
N ARG A 27 12.72 -1.88 -2.95
CA ARG A 27 11.28 -2.18 -2.83
C ARG A 27 10.94 -2.79 -1.48
N SER A 28 11.70 -3.77 -1.02
CA SER A 28 11.47 -4.45 0.25
C SER A 28 11.59 -3.49 1.43
N THR A 29 12.67 -2.71 1.48
CA THR A 29 12.93 -1.73 2.54
C THR A 29 11.89 -0.62 2.55
N CYS A 30 11.65 0.05 1.41
CA CYS A 30 10.67 1.13 1.33
C CYS A 30 9.25 0.66 1.65
N SER A 31 8.85 -0.55 1.22
CA SER A 31 7.52 -1.08 1.53
C SER A 31 7.36 -1.34 3.03
N LYS A 32 8.39 -1.89 3.69
CA LYS A 32 8.36 -2.10 5.15
C LYS A 32 8.22 -0.79 5.91
N GLU A 33 9.01 0.21 5.54
CA GLU A 33 8.95 1.53 6.18
C GLU A 33 7.61 2.23 5.95
N LEU A 34 7.05 2.14 4.74
CA LEU A 34 5.76 2.73 4.43
C LEU A 34 4.59 2.07 5.19
N LEU A 35 4.66 0.74 5.38
CA LEU A 35 3.67 0.00 6.18
C LEU A 35 3.78 0.31 7.68
N ARG A 36 4.95 0.75 8.16
CA ARG A 36 5.19 1.15 9.56
C ARG A 36 4.85 2.62 9.84
N ALA A 37 5.09 3.50 8.87
CA ALA A 37 4.99 4.94 9.05
C ALA A 37 3.58 5.38 9.47
N ASP A 38 3.48 6.14 10.57
CA ASP A 38 2.20 6.53 11.17
C ASP A 38 1.82 7.98 10.80
N PHE A 39 1.40 8.19 9.56
CA PHE A 39 0.94 9.50 9.09
C PHE A 39 -0.55 9.49 8.73
N LYS A 40 -1.25 10.58 9.09
CA LYS A 40 -2.67 10.77 8.75
C LYS A 40 -2.85 11.59 7.48
N ILE A 41 -3.70 11.11 6.57
CA ILE A 41 -4.11 11.82 5.34
C ILE A 41 -5.53 12.40 5.48
N GLY A 42 -5.94 13.26 4.54
CA GLY A 42 -7.26 13.89 4.55
C GLY A 42 -7.40 15.04 5.53
N GLY A 43 -8.64 15.32 5.94
CA GLY A 43 -8.98 16.44 6.83
C GLY A 43 -9.98 17.42 6.20
N GLY A 44 -10.02 18.65 6.70
CA GLY A 44 -10.95 19.68 6.20
C GLY A 44 -10.73 19.96 4.73
N GLY A 45 -11.78 19.80 3.91
CA GLY A 45 -11.74 20.05 2.47
C GLY A 45 -11.03 18.97 1.63
N LYS A 46 -10.57 17.87 2.24
CA LYS A 46 -9.89 16.77 1.53
C LYS A 46 -10.79 15.55 1.39
N VAL A 47 -10.74 14.93 0.20
CA VAL A 47 -11.42 13.66 -0.08
C VAL A 47 -10.38 12.55 -0.08
N VAL A 48 -10.62 11.53 0.76
CA VAL A 48 -9.81 10.31 0.81
C VAL A 48 -10.66 9.18 0.25
N GLU A 49 -10.18 8.55 -0.81
CA GLU A 49 -10.73 7.30 -1.32
C GLU A 49 -10.15 6.15 -0.51
N ILE A 50 -10.99 5.16 -0.21
CA ILE A 50 -10.60 3.97 0.53
C ILE A 50 -10.82 2.78 -0.40
N ASP A 51 -9.83 1.90 -0.48
CA ASP A 51 -9.89 0.70 -1.31
C ASP A 51 -9.23 -0.51 -0.62
N GLU A 52 -9.58 -1.69 -1.11
CA GLU A 52 -9.15 -2.98 -0.61
C GLU A 52 -8.71 -3.90 -1.75
N THR A 53 -7.43 -4.25 -1.74
CA THR A 53 -6.87 -5.17 -2.72
C THR A 53 -6.56 -6.51 -2.06
N SER A 54 -7.11 -7.60 -2.59
CA SER A 54 -6.73 -8.95 -2.15
C SER A 54 -5.30 -9.26 -2.58
N LEU A 55 -4.44 -9.57 -1.62
CA LEU A 55 -3.08 -10.08 -1.84
C LEU A 55 -3.03 -11.61 -1.81
N ALA A 56 -4.15 -12.26 -1.51
CA ALA A 56 -4.25 -13.70 -1.49
C ALA A 56 -3.94 -14.26 -2.88
N LYS A 57 -3.10 -15.30 -2.93
CA LYS A 57 -2.78 -15.98 -4.18
C LYS A 57 -4.02 -16.70 -4.69
N LYS A 58 -4.67 -16.17 -5.74
CA LYS A 58 -5.77 -16.86 -6.42
C LYS A 58 -5.33 -18.28 -6.76
N ARG A 59 -6.14 -19.27 -6.36
CA ARG A 59 -5.88 -20.68 -6.68
C ARG A 59 -5.88 -20.85 -8.20
N LYS A 60 -4.81 -21.42 -8.75
CA LYS A 60 -4.80 -21.81 -10.16
C LYS A 60 -5.81 -22.96 -10.33
N TYR A 61 -6.87 -22.75 -11.10
CA TYR A 61 -7.96 -23.70 -11.33
C TYR A 61 -8.75 -24.13 -10.09
N ASN A 62 -8.83 -23.28 -9.04
CA ASN A 62 -9.42 -23.63 -7.74
C ASN A 62 -8.85 -24.93 -7.11
N ARG A 63 -7.66 -25.35 -7.54
CA ARG A 63 -6.95 -26.54 -7.06
C ARG A 63 -5.76 -26.11 -6.19
N ARG A 64 -5.33 -27.01 -5.29
CA ARG A 64 -4.21 -26.86 -4.34
C ARG A 64 -4.53 -26.06 -3.07
N ARG A 65 -3.51 -25.91 -2.21
CA ARG A 65 -3.53 -25.36 -0.84
C ARG A 65 -4.32 -24.05 -0.73
N HIS A 66 -5.15 -23.96 0.30
CA HIS A 66 -5.81 -22.72 0.70
C HIS A 66 -4.74 -21.77 1.26
N TYR A 67 -4.68 -20.55 0.76
CA TYR A 67 -3.82 -19.50 1.32
C TYR A 67 -4.67 -18.63 2.24
N GLU A 68 -4.07 -18.11 3.31
CA GLU A 68 -4.73 -17.14 4.16
C GLU A 68 -5.17 -15.92 3.33
N GLU A 69 -6.36 -15.39 3.66
CA GLU A 69 -6.87 -14.19 3.04
C GLU A 69 -6.12 -12.98 3.59
N ILE A 70 -5.12 -12.55 2.82
CA ILE A 70 -4.34 -11.35 3.09
C ILE A 70 -4.91 -10.23 2.23
N TRP A 71 -5.22 -9.10 2.85
CA TRP A 71 -5.77 -7.92 2.20
C TRP A 71 -4.84 -6.72 2.42
N LEU A 72 -4.67 -5.90 1.39
CA LEU A 72 -4.13 -4.56 1.53
C LEU A 72 -5.30 -3.58 1.60
N PHE A 73 -5.57 -3.06 2.78
CA PHE A 73 -6.52 -1.98 3.00
C PHE A 73 -5.78 -0.64 2.96
N GLY A 74 -6.24 0.30 2.16
CA GLY A 74 -5.55 1.59 2.03
C GLY A 74 -6.47 2.73 1.70
N GLY A 75 -5.89 3.91 1.61
CA GLY A 75 -6.59 5.06 1.09
C GLY A 75 -5.64 6.08 0.48
N VAL A 76 -6.16 6.84 -0.47
CA VAL A 76 -5.44 7.88 -1.22
C VAL A 76 -6.21 9.19 -1.18
N GLU A 77 -5.51 10.28 -0.91
CA GLU A 77 -6.06 11.64 -0.98
C GLU A 77 -6.07 12.09 -2.44
N ARG A 78 -7.25 12.41 -2.99
CA ARG A 78 -7.41 12.72 -4.43
C ARG A 78 -6.50 13.84 -4.93
N ASP A 79 -6.38 14.92 -4.17
CA ASP A 79 -5.68 16.12 -4.64
C ASP A 79 -4.15 15.98 -4.59
N THR A 80 -3.64 15.29 -3.59
CA THR A 80 -2.19 15.25 -3.30
C THR A 80 -1.53 13.91 -3.65
N GLY A 81 -2.33 12.88 -3.91
CA GLY A 81 -1.84 11.51 -4.13
C GLY A 81 -1.21 10.89 -2.87
N ARG A 82 -1.29 11.54 -1.71
CA ARG A 82 -0.80 10.98 -0.45
C ARG A 82 -1.65 9.78 -0.07
N TRP A 83 -1.00 8.67 0.25
CA TRP A 83 -1.70 7.42 0.48
C TRP A 83 -1.13 6.65 1.66
N PHE A 84 -1.94 5.77 2.25
CA PHE A 84 -1.50 4.77 3.21
C PHE A 84 -2.00 3.39 2.80
N GLY A 85 -1.30 2.34 3.22
CA GLY A 85 -1.72 0.95 3.03
C GLY A 85 -1.41 0.14 4.28
N ARG A 86 -2.29 -0.79 4.65
CA ARG A 86 -2.16 -1.67 5.81
C ARG A 86 -2.57 -3.07 5.44
N VAL A 87 -1.74 -4.01 5.87
CA VAL A 87 -2.01 -5.43 5.70
C VAL A 87 -3.01 -5.86 6.77
N VAL A 88 -4.11 -6.46 6.33
CA VAL A 88 -5.18 -7.00 7.18
C VAL A 88 -5.28 -8.50 6.91
N TYR A 89 -5.37 -9.29 7.97
CA TYR A 89 -5.42 -10.74 7.92
C TYR A 89 -6.83 -11.26 8.23
N ASN A 90 -7.24 -12.33 7.54
CA ASN A 90 -8.37 -13.22 7.83
C ASN A 90 -9.79 -12.64 7.79
N LYS A 91 -10.03 -11.43 8.27
CA LYS A 91 -11.38 -10.86 8.40
C LYS A 91 -11.40 -9.40 8.02
N ARG A 92 -12.15 -9.10 6.97
CA ARG A 92 -12.50 -7.74 6.55
C ARG A 92 -13.84 -7.33 7.18
N THR A 93 -13.81 -7.07 8.49
CA THR A 93 -15.01 -6.61 9.20
C THR A 93 -14.86 -5.17 9.64
N LYS A 94 -15.98 -4.52 9.95
CA LYS A 94 -15.99 -3.14 10.46
C LYS A 94 -15.06 -2.99 11.68
N GLU A 95 -15.00 -3.99 12.53
CA GLU A 95 -14.17 -4.02 13.75
C GLU A 95 -12.68 -3.97 13.42
N THR A 96 -12.26 -4.56 12.31
CA THR A 96 -10.86 -4.55 11.85
C THR A 96 -10.50 -3.27 11.09
N LEU A 97 -11.40 -2.77 10.24
CA LEU A 97 -11.13 -1.64 9.36
C LEU A 97 -11.32 -0.28 10.04
N LEU A 98 -12.32 -0.16 10.91
CA LEU A 98 -12.63 1.12 11.55
C LEU A 98 -11.48 1.68 12.40
N PRO A 99 -10.72 0.86 13.18
CA PRO A 99 -9.52 1.34 13.85
C PRO A 99 -8.46 1.87 12.88
N ILE A 100 -8.28 1.23 11.73
CA ILE A 100 -7.33 1.65 10.69
C ILE A 100 -7.77 3.02 10.13
N VAL A 101 -9.04 3.17 9.77
CA VAL A 101 -9.60 4.45 9.31
C VAL A 101 -9.37 5.56 10.33
N LYS A 102 -9.68 5.33 11.62
CA LYS A 102 -9.49 6.33 12.69
C LYS A 102 -8.01 6.69 12.91
N ARG A 103 -7.11 5.74 12.68
CA ARG A 103 -5.66 5.94 12.84
C ARG A 103 -5.02 6.66 11.65
N PHE A 104 -5.50 6.46 10.43
CA PHE A 104 -4.82 6.97 9.22
C PHE A 104 -5.59 8.08 8.48
N ILE A 105 -6.86 8.32 8.80
CA ILE A 105 -7.66 9.38 8.16
C ILE A 105 -8.01 10.43 9.22
N LYS A 106 -7.71 11.70 8.91
CA LYS A 106 -8.10 12.82 9.79
C LYS A 106 -9.62 12.96 9.79
N PRO A 107 -10.24 13.17 10.95
CA PRO A 107 -11.69 13.38 11.02
C PRO A 107 -12.08 14.62 10.24
N ARG A 108 -13.23 14.56 9.58
CA ARG A 108 -13.82 15.74 8.93
C ARG A 108 -14.27 16.71 10.02
N LYS A 109 -13.62 17.87 10.15
CA LYS A 109 -14.12 18.96 10.99
C LYS A 109 -15.36 19.55 10.31
N ILE A 110 -16.53 19.20 10.82
CA ILE A 110 -17.78 19.87 10.45
C ILE A 110 -17.84 21.16 11.27
N LYS A 111 -17.69 22.32 10.63
CA LYS A 111 -18.05 23.59 11.28
C LYS A 111 -19.57 23.58 11.43
N ARG A 112 -20.07 23.41 12.66
CA ARG A 112 -21.48 23.67 12.97
C ARG A 112 -21.69 25.19 12.82
N ARG A 113 -22.67 25.56 11.99
CA ARG A 113 -23.18 26.94 11.92
C ARG A 113 -23.91 27.28 13.20
#